data_AF-A0A3N0C4V0-F1
#
_entry.id   AF-A0A3N0C4V0-F1
#
_cell.length_a   1.000
_cell.length_b   1.000
_cell.length_c   1.000
_cell.angle_alpha   90.00
_cell.angle_beta   90.00
_cell.angle_gamma   90.00
#
_symmetry.space_group_name_H-M   'P 1'
#
loop_
_entity.id
_entity.type
_entity.pdbx_description
1 polymer ?
#
loop_
_entity_poly.entity_id
_entity_poly.type
_entity_poly.pdbx_seq_one_letter_code
_entity_poly.pdbx_strand_id
1 'polypeptide(L)'
;MNQFLTGSIPKEFQGYTDYAIDGTAYPTWAERGHLTKMEIDDQNLPDLIDLYANTDGTEKPLNFPKNSKINAINASRPRYTKDPDALAGYRTASNDQPGSPYVGYEIHILTNLPSIGSIVPHLIQSSTIVSAGSSRADAGIQTIDAFINARQKAAAPPRKIICLVADRGYSMLRAETWQFRLWDRGIDQVFDLASVQRHPHPGPIPGTIIIDGGVYTEALPEILRDLPRANQRGASKAEQLRLAAQIDERERFAFRPHGARDPETGAQRWKGPALSGDLRCPNNTKSLRGPHNIPPTACKPGCACSKTFTWGPEDGARERQWPHFSTTKWLLSYRRRSAVESVNAEIKTHRGDIKRGYTHVFGLSKNTILMAFGFAATNIHILRDWHFNRHEQDPWSTQADEEPWDFGIKPPQTRALRRKRIRDLIRT
;
A
#
# COMPACT_ATOMS: atom_id res chain seq x y z
N MET A 1 -4.59 -21.31 6.17
CA MET A 1 -3.60 -20.54 5.38
C MET A 1 -2.55 -19.86 6.26
N ASN A 2 -2.88 -18.83 7.03
CA ASN A 2 -1.88 -18.01 7.74
C ASN A 2 -1.05 -18.72 8.81
N GLN A 3 -1.51 -19.85 9.36
CA GLN A 3 -0.68 -20.71 10.21
C GLN A 3 0.49 -21.37 9.44
N PHE A 4 0.25 -21.85 8.22
CA PHE A 4 1.31 -22.40 7.36
C PHE A 4 2.33 -21.32 6.99
N LEU A 5 1.85 -20.11 6.66
CA LEU A 5 2.73 -18.98 6.36
C LEU A 5 3.58 -18.57 7.56
N THR A 6 2.98 -18.50 8.75
CA THR A 6 3.73 -18.20 9.98
C THR A 6 4.81 -19.26 10.24
N GLY A 7 4.49 -20.54 9.99
CA GLY A 7 5.44 -21.64 10.11
C GLY A 7 6.57 -21.61 9.08
N SER A 8 6.39 -20.95 7.93
CA SER A 8 7.41 -20.82 6.88
C SER A 8 8.31 -19.60 7.06
N ILE A 9 8.19 -18.84 8.16
CA ILE A 9 8.97 -17.62 8.41
C ILE A 9 9.77 -17.78 9.71
N PRO A 10 11.12 -17.71 9.66
CA PRO A 10 11.96 -17.75 10.84
C PRO A 10 11.66 -16.60 11.82
N LYS A 11 11.87 -16.81 13.12
CA LYS A 11 11.48 -15.86 14.18
C LYS A 11 12.10 -14.47 14.01
N GLU A 12 13.31 -14.39 13.48
CA GLU A 12 14.03 -13.14 13.21
C GLU A 12 13.34 -12.27 12.14
N PHE A 13 12.62 -12.88 11.20
CA PHE A 13 11.86 -12.18 10.15
C PHE A 13 10.40 -11.93 10.53
N GLN A 14 10.03 -12.18 11.79
CA GLN A 14 8.70 -11.90 12.29
C GLN A 14 8.62 -10.46 12.83
N GLY A 15 9.68 -9.86 13.35
CA GLY A 15 9.61 -8.62 14.14
C GLY A 15 9.30 -7.27 13.43
N TYR A 16 8.68 -7.20 12.25
CA TYR A 16 8.44 -5.91 11.56
C TYR A 16 7.24 -5.13 12.12
N THR A 17 7.25 -3.81 11.96
CA THR A 17 6.13 -2.89 12.29
C THR A 17 5.45 -2.31 11.06
N ASP A 18 6.16 -2.34 9.93
CA ASP A 18 5.72 -1.74 8.68
C ASP A 18 5.49 -2.86 7.67
N TYR A 19 4.38 -2.76 6.94
CA TYR A 19 3.96 -3.78 5.98
C TYR A 19 3.44 -3.12 4.71
N ALA A 20 3.51 -3.83 3.59
CA ALA A 20 2.85 -3.44 2.34
C ALA A 20 1.72 -4.41 2.02
N ILE A 21 0.64 -3.91 1.44
CA ILE A 21 -0.49 -4.72 1.00
C ILE A 21 -0.82 -4.47 -0.47
N ASP A 22 -1.11 -5.54 -1.20
CA ASP A 22 -1.59 -5.49 -2.58
C ASP A 22 -2.60 -6.62 -2.83
N GLY A 23 -3.48 -6.42 -3.82
CA GLY A 23 -4.44 -7.40 -4.31
C GLY A 23 -4.04 -7.86 -5.71
N THR A 24 -4.10 -9.16 -5.98
CA THR A 24 -3.66 -9.71 -7.26
C THR A 24 -4.59 -10.80 -7.79
N ALA A 25 -4.89 -10.73 -9.09
CA ALA A 25 -5.81 -11.65 -9.74
C ALA A 25 -5.23 -13.07 -9.84
N TYR A 26 -6.09 -14.07 -9.56
CA TYR A 26 -5.84 -15.49 -9.72
C TYR A 26 -6.94 -16.14 -10.59
N PRO A 27 -6.74 -16.22 -11.91
CA PRO A 27 -7.75 -16.77 -12.82
C PRO A 27 -7.98 -18.27 -12.60
N THR A 28 -9.23 -18.71 -12.63
CA THR A 28 -9.56 -20.13 -12.50
C THR A 28 -9.25 -20.88 -13.80
N TRP A 29 -8.80 -22.14 -13.67
CA TRP A 29 -8.64 -23.04 -14.81
C TRP A 29 -9.97 -23.29 -15.53
N ALA A 30 -11.07 -23.24 -14.77
CA ALA A 30 -12.42 -23.61 -15.19
C ALA A 30 -13.15 -22.59 -16.09
N GLU A 31 -12.51 -21.44 -16.36
CA GLU A 31 -13.08 -20.37 -17.19
C GLU A 31 -13.40 -20.87 -18.61
N ARG A 32 -14.67 -20.70 -19.02
CA ARG A 32 -15.18 -21.10 -20.34
C ARG A 32 -15.23 -19.90 -21.28
N GLY A 33 -14.10 -19.62 -21.93
CA GLY A 33 -13.98 -18.59 -22.97
C GLY A 33 -13.49 -17.23 -22.47
N HIS A 34 -13.16 -16.33 -23.39
CA HIS A 34 -12.66 -14.99 -23.06
C HIS A 34 -13.82 -14.04 -22.72
N LEU A 35 -13.79 -13.45 -21.52
CA LEU A 35 -14.64 -12.31 -21.18
C LEU A 35 -14.14 -11.06 -21.89
N THR A 36 -15.00 -10.41 -22.67
CA THR A 36 -14.69 -9.12 -23.30
C THR A 36 -15.31 -7.94 -22.56
N LYS A 37 -16.33 -8.17 -21.73
CA LYS A 37 -16.97 -7.19 -20.81
C LYS A 37 -17.62 -7.92 -19.61
N MET A 38 -17.94 -7.19 -18.56
CA MET A 38 -18.64 -7.70 -17.38
C MET A 38 -19.85 -6.83 -17.03
N GLU A 39 -20.94 -7.45 -16.58
CA GLU A 39 -21.93 -6.76 -15.75
C GLU A 39 -21.33 -6.63 -14.35
N ILE A 40 -21.18 -5.40 -13.90
CA ILE A 40 -20.57 -5.06 -12.62
C ILE A 40 -21.72 -4.74 -11.68
N ASP A 41 -21.74 -5.41 -10.54
CA ASP A 41 -22.72 -5.19 -9.49
C ASP A 41 -22.50 -3.81 -8.85
N ASP A 42 -23.57 -3.01 -8.81
CA ASP A 42 -23.64 -1.59 -8.47
C ASP A 42 -23.19 -1.28 -7.02
N GLN A 43 -23.14 -2.30 -6.17
CA GLN A 43 -22.70 -2.14 -4.77
C GLN A 43 -21.17 -2.03 -4.61
N ASN A 44 -20.39 -2.35 -5.66
CA ASN A 44 -18.94 -2.14 -5.73
C ASN A 44 -18.55 -1.04 -6.76
N LEU A 45 -19.53 -0.30 -7.29
CA LEU A 45 -19.35 0.69 -8.36
C LEU A 45 -18.42 1.88 -8.03
N PRO A 46 -18.30 2.38 -6.78
CA PRO A 46 -17.37 3.48 -6.49
C PRO A 46 -15.90 3.11 -6.76
N ASP A 47 -15.53 1.84 -6.61
CA ASP A 47 -14.16 1.35 -6.78
C ASP A 47 -13.77 1.19 -8.26
N LEU A 48 -14.73 1.28 -9.17
CA LEU A 48 -14.60 0.92 -10.58
C LEU A 48 -14.86 2.10 -11.53
N ILE A 49 -15.74 3.04 -11.19
CA ILE A 49 -16.05 4.21 -12.05
C ILE A 49 -14.78 5.04 -12.37
N ASP A 50 -13.90 5.26 -11.40
CA ASP A 50 -12.66 6.02 -11.61
C ASP A 50 -11.60 5.24 -12.43
N LEU A 51 -11.76 3.92 -12.54
CA LEU A 51 -10.96 3.04 -13.41
C LEU A 51 -11.52 2.99 -14.85
N TYR A 52 -12.82 3.25 -15.04
CA TYR A 52 -13.51 3.24 -16.34
C TYR A 52 -13.50 4.57 -17.09
N ALA A 53 -13.10 5.68 -16.46
CA ALA A 53 -13.10 7.01 -17.10
C ALA A 53 -12.11 7.19 -18.29
N ASN A 54 -11.34 6.15 -18.66
CA ASN A 54 -10.40 6.17 -19.79
C ASN A 54 -10.74 5.19 -20.92
N THR A 55 -11.93 4.56 -20.93
CA THR A 55 -12.36 3.76 -22.08
C THR A 55 -13.31 4.58 -22.96
N ASP A 56 -12.81 4.97 -24.13
CA ASP A 56 -13.58 5.64 -25.19
C ASP A 56 -14.90 4.92 -25.44
N GLY A 57 -16.00 5.66 -25.31
CA GLY A 57 -17.39 5.20 -25.38
C GLY A 57 -17.81 4.65 -26.75
N THR A 58 -17.30 3.47 -27.12
CA THR A 58 -17.83 2.69 -28.24
C THR A 58 -18.37 1.35 -27.74
N GLU A 59 -19.64 1.39 -27.36
CA GLU A 59 -20.40 0.25 -26.87
C GLU A 59 -20.83 -0.69 -28.01
N LYS A 60 -20.37 -1.94 -27.96
CA LYS A 60 -21.10 -3.09 -28.53
C LYS A 60 -21.44 -4.10 -27.42
N PRO A 61 -22.66 -4.66 -27.37
CA PRO A 61 -23.05 -5.63 -26.33
C PRO A 61 -22.25 -6.94 -26.41
N LEU A 62 -22.11 -7.60 -25.25
CA LEU A 62 -21.45 -8.90 -25.07
C LEU A 62 -22.09 -9.99 -25.95
N ASN A 63 -21.26 -10.73 -26.69
CA ASN A 63 -21.66 -11.95 -27.37
C ASN A 63 -21.03 -13.16 -26.67
N PHE A 64 -21.79 -13.80 -25.79
CA PHE A 64 -21.48 -15.14 -25.32
C PHE A 64 -22.09 -16.16 -26.29
N PRO A 65 -21.42 -17.27 -26.66
CA PRO A 65 -22.14 -18.39 -27.23
C PRO A 65 -23.25 -18.78 -26.25
N LYS A 66 -24.49 -18.93 -26.74
CA LYS A 66 -25.75 -19.10 -25.96
C LYS A 66 -25.73 -20.17 -24.85
N ASN A 67 -24.66 -20.95 -24.75
CA ASN A 67 -24.50 -22.11 -23.88
C ASN A 67 -23.53 -21.86 -22.69
N SER A 68 -22.99 -20.64 -22.51
CA SER A 68 -22.00 -20.34 -21.45
C SER A 68 -22.50 -19.54 -20.24
N LYS A 69 -23.74 -19.01 -20.28
CA LYS A 69 -24.40 -18.48 -19.08
C LYS A 69 -24.93 -19.65 -18.25
N ILE A 70 -24.28 -19.98 -17.14
CA ILE A 70 -24.92 -20.79 -16.11
C ILE A 70 -25.71 -19.81 -15.25
N ASN A 71 -26.95 -19.51 -15.67
CA ASN A 71 -27.88 -18.76 -14.83
C ASN A 71 -28.14 -19.60 -13.57
N ALA A 72 -27.38 -19.37 -12.51
CA ALA A 72 -27.70 -19.88 -11.20
C ALA A 72 -28.92 -19.09 -10.71
N ILE A 73 -30.08 -19.72 -10.84
CA ILE A 73 -31.31 -19.32 -10.17
C ILE A 73 -30.95 -19.15 -8.68
N ASN A 74 -30.97 -17.91 -8.17
CA ASN A 74 -30.67 -17.50 -6.78
C ASN A 74 -29.24 -17.04 -6.39
N ALA A 75 -28.33 -16.73 -7.32
CA ALA A 75 -27.05 -16.07 -6.97
C ALA A 75 -27.16 -14.54 -7.11
N SER A 76 -26.65 -13.77 -6.13
CA SER A 76 -26.61 -12.30 -6.19
C SER A 76 -25.70 -11.76 -7.31
N ARG A 77 -24.78 -12.58 -7.83
CA ARG A 77 -23.87 -12.23 -8.93
C ARG A 77 -23.88 -13.30 -10.04
N PRO A 78 -23.74 -12.91 -11.32
CA PRO A 78 -23.64 -13.86 -12.44
C PRO A 78 -22.45 -14.81 -12.32
N ARG A 79 -22.65 -16.08 -12.75
CA ARG A 79 -21.60 -17.11 -12.77
C ARG A 79 -21.23 -17.49 -14.20
N TYR A 80 -19.93 -17.49 -14.48
CA TYR A 80 -19.36 -17.72 -15.83
C TYR A 80 -18.55 -19.01 -15.95
N THR A 81 -18.55 -19.84 -14.90
CA THR A 81 -17.73 -21.04 -14.78
C THR A 81 -18.47 -22.12 -13.99
N LYS A 82 -18.02 -23.37 -14.13
CA LYS A 82 -18.51 -24.51 -13.33
C LYS A 82 -18.10 -24.44 -11.86
N ASP A 83 -17.07 -23.66 -11.56
CA ASP A 83 -16.62 -23.42 -10.19
C ASP A 83 -17.55 -22.39 -9.52
N PRO A 84 -18.38 -22.78 -8.53
CA PRO A 84 -19.39 -21.90 -7.96
C PRO A 84 -18.81 -20.66 -7.24
N ASP A 85 -17.56 -20.73 -6.80
CA ASP A 85 -16.89 -19.66 -6.04
C ASP A 85 -15.96 -18.80 -6.92
N ALA A 86 -15.70 -19.20 -8.16
CA ALA A 86 -14.91 -18.40 -9.09
C ALA A 86 -15.82 -17.40 -9.80
N LEU A 87 -15.74 -16.15 -9.39
CA LEU A 87 -16.56 -15.06 -9.90
C LEU A 87 -15.76 -14.19 -10.87
N ALA A 88 -16.44 -13.26 -11.52
CA ALA A 88 -15.79 -12.34 -12.43
C ALA A 88 -15.23 -11.13 -11.66
N GLY A 89 -14.04 -10.68 -12.05
CA GLY A 89 -13.37 -9.48 -11.52
C GLY A 89 -12.59 -8.74 -12.61
N TYR A 90 -12.03 -7.60 -12.26
CA TYR A 90 -11.24 -6.76 -13.18
C TYR A 90 -9.80 -6.64 -12.69
N ARG A 91 -8.84 -6.76 -13.61
CA ARG A 91 -7.43 -6.44 -13.34
C ARG A 91 -7.03 -5.19 -14.11
N THR A 92 -6.37 -4.27 -13.41
CA THR A 92 -5.86 -3.03 -13.98
C THR A 92 -4.74 -3.30 -14.97
N ALA A 93 -4.59 -2.41 -15.95
CA ALA A 93 -3.48 -2.46 -16.90
C ALA A 93 -2.13 -2.44 -16.17
N SER A 94 -1.20 -3.23 -16.67
CA SER A 94 0.22 -3.19 -16.31
C SER A 94 1.04 -2.70 -17.51
N ASN A 95 2.33 -2.45 -17.34
CA ASN A 95 3.19 -1.96 -18.43
C ASN A 95 3.16 -2.88 -19.67
N ASP A 96 2.93 -4.17 -19.48
CA ASP A 96 3.03 -5.18 -20.54
C ASP A 96 1.69 -5.83 -20.91
N GLN A 97 0.60 -5.52 -20.18
CA GLN A 97 -0.72 -6.09 -20.45
C GLN A 97 -1.84 -5.08 -20.24
N PRO A 98 -2.79 -4.97 -21.19
CA PRO A 98 -3.98 -4.13 -21.01
C PRO A 98 -4.84 -4.64 -19.85
N GLY A 99 -5.56 -3.70 -19.22
CA GLY A 99 -6.56 -4.04 -18.23
C GLY A 99 -7.62 -4.94 -18.86
N SER A 100 -8.07 -5.95 -18.12
CA SER A 100 -9.00 -6.94 -18.65
C SER A 100 -9.86 -7.55 -17.55
N PRO A 101 -11.10 -7.96 -17.88
CA PRO A 101 -11.87 -8.82 -17.01
C PRO A 101 -11.21 -10.21 -16.90
N TYR A 102 -11.48 -10.91 -15.79
CA TYR A 102 -11.06 -12.29 -15.57
C TYR A 102 -12.11 -13.03 -14.72
N VAL A 103 -12.18 -14.36 -14.83
CA VAL A 103 -12.94 -15.21 -13.91
C VAL A 103 -11.99 -15.94 -12.96
N GLY A 104 -12.26 -15.91 -11.67
CA GLY A 104 -11.46 -16.61 -10.67
C GLY A 104 -11.57 -16.00 -9.28
N TYR A 105 -10.42 -15.78 -8.67
CA TYR A 105 -10.24 -15.33 -7.31
C TYR A 105 -9.32 -14.11 -7.26
N GLU A 106 -9.40 -13.35 -6.17
CA GLU A 106 -8.44 -12.30 -5.85
C GLU A 106 -7.66 -12.70 -4.60
N ILE A 107 -6.34 -12.53 -4.66
CA ILE A 107 -5.41 -12.84 -3.58
C ILE A 107 -4.92 -11.52 -3.00
N HIS A 108 -5.16 -11.31 -1.71
CA HIS A 108 -4.64 -10.16 -0.97
C HIS A 108 -3.42 -10.61 -0.17
N ILE A 109 -2.31 -9.89 -0.30
CA ILE A 109 -1.01 -10.28 0.25
C ILE A 109 -0.47 -9.17 1.12
N LEU A 110 -0.05 -9.51 2.34
CA LEU A 110 0.68 -8.65 3.25
C LEU A 110 2.16 -9.07 3.28
N THR A 111 3.04 -8.12 3.05
CA THR A 111 4.50 -8.34 2.96
C THR A 111 5.24 -7.47 3.96
N ASN A 112 6.31 -7.99 4.59
CA ASN A 112 7.12 -7.21 5.53
C ASN A 112 7.92 -6.11 4.84
N LEU A 113 7.99 -4.94 5.47
CA LEU A 113 8.84 -3.84 5.04
C LEU A 113 10.02 -3.63 5.99
N PRO A 114 11.24 -3.51 5.46
CA PRO A 114 12.36 -3.06 6.28
C PRO A 114 12.18 -1.61 6.72
N SER A 115 12.86 -1.27 7.81
CA SER A 115 13.18 0.12 8.13
C SER A 115 13.90 0.77 6.94
N ILE A 116 13.70 2.07 6.75
CA ILE A 116 14.28 2.82 5.63
C ILE A 116 15.81 2.65 5.64
N GLY A 117 16.35 2.11 4.55
CA GLY A 117 17.79 1.89 4.36
C GLY A 117 18.29 0.49 4.74
N SER A 118 17.47 -0.34 5.37
CA SER A 118 17.79 -1.75 5.64
C SER A 118 17.38 -2.63 4.46
N ILE A 119 18.12 -3.72 4.25
CA ILE A 119 17.83 -4.73 3.21
C ILE A 119 17.44 -6.02 3.93
N VAL A 120 16.27 -6.54 3.63
CA VAL A 120 15.71 -7.78 4.20
C VAL A 120 15.02 -8.56 3.08
N PRO A 121 14.84 -9.89 3.20
CA PRO A 121 14.01 -10.61 2.25
C PRO A 121 12.54 -10.16 2.41
N HIS A 122 11.85 -10.02 1.29
CA HIS A 122 10.42 -9.72 1.27
C HIS A 122 9.64 -11.03 1.28
N LEU A 123 8.91 -11.28 2.37
CA LEU A 123 8.20 -12.52 2.63
C LEU A 123 6.69 -12.26 2.70
N ILE A 124 5.93 -13.27 2.31
CA ILE A 124 4.47 -13.31 2.42
C ILE A 124 4.13 -13.56 3.90
N GLN A 125 3.75 -12.50 4.61
CA GLN A 125 3.48 -12.54 6.06
C GLN A 125 2.05 -12.98 6.38
N SER A 126 1.11 -12.63 5.49
CA SER A 126 -0.27 -13.05 5.55
C SER A 126 -0.89 -12.97 4.16
N SER A 127 -1.91 -13.77 3.93
CA SER A 127 -2.76 -13.60 2.76
C SER A 127 -4.22 -13.91 3.05
N THR A 128 -5.08 -13.52 2.13
CA THR A 128 -6.50 -13.92 2.04
C THR A 128 -6.83 -14.16 0.58
N ILE A 129 -7.64 -15.19 0.31
CA ILE A 129 -8.19 -15.44 -1.02
C ILE A 129 -9.70 -15.25 -0.93
N VAL A 130 -10.25 -14.51 -1.88
CA VAL A 130 -11.68 -14.27 -2.02
C VAL A 130 -12.10 -14.52 -3.46
N SER A 131 -13.39 -14.73 -3.71
CA SER A 131 -13.94 -14.74 -5.06
C SER A 131 -13.65 -13.40 -5.76
N ALA A 132 -13.33 -13.41 -7.05
CA ALA A 132 -13.01 -12.16 -7.74
C ALA A 132 -14.20 -11.18 -7.74
N GLY A 133 -13.90 -9.89 -7.65
CA GLY A 133 -14.91 -8.84 -7.51
C GLY A 133 -15.63 -8.83 -6.16
N SER A 134 -15.10 -9.54 -5.16
CA SER A 134 -15.48 -9.29 -3.76
C SER A 134 -14.94 -7.94 -3.29
N SER A 135 -15.48 -7.44 -2.18
CA SER A 135 -15.00 -6.20 -1.55
C SER A 135 -13.51 -6.27 -1.23
N ARG A 136 -12.71 -5.44 -1.92
CA ARG A 136 -11.26 -5.32 -1.68
C ARG A 136 -10.98 -4.79 -0.28
N ALA A 137 -11.85 -3.94 0.25
CA ALA A 137 -11.77 -3.42 1.61
C ALA A 137 -11.87 -4.57 2.63
N ASP A 138 -12.91 -5.40 2.53
CA ASP A 138 -13.14 -6.49 3.48
C ASP A 138 -12.02 -7.54 3.39
N ALA A 139 -11.59 -7.90 2.18
CA ALA A 139 -10.51 -8.87 1.99
C ALA A 139 -9.14 -8.34 2.50
N GLY A 140 -8.87 -7.05 2.32
CA GLY A 140 -7.67 -6.40 2.87
C GLY A 140 -7.67 -6.40 4.40
N ILE A 141 -8.80 -6.02 5.02
CA ILE A 141 -8.95 -6.03 6.48
C ILE A 141 -8.88 -7.45 7.03
N GLN A 142 -9.50 -8.44 6.36
CA GLN A 142 -9.39 -9.85 6.72
C GLN A 142 -7.94 -10.33 6.69
N THR A 143 -7.14 -9.89 5.73
CA THR A 143 -5.71 -10.23 5.64
C THR A 143 -4.91 -9.68 6.82
N ILE A 144 -5.21 -8.45 7.25
CA ILE A 144 -4.60 -7.79 8.41
C ILE A 144 -5.02 -8.49 9.70
N ASP A 145 -6.30 -8.79 9.87
CA ASP A 145 -6.81 -9.47 11.07
C ASP A 145 -6.27 -10.89 11.17
N ALA A 146 -6.22 -11.62 10.06
CA ALA A 146 -5.65 -12.96 10.03
C ALA A 146 -4.16 -12.95 10.40
N PHE A 147 -3.42 -11.91 9.99
CA PHE A 147 -2.04 -11.70 10.43
C PHE A 147 -1.97 -11.48 11.95
N ILE A 148 -2.69 -10.48 12.47
CA ILE A 148 -2.70 -10.14 13.91
C ILE A 148 -3.06 -11.38 14.74
N ASN A 149 -4.11 -12.09 14.37
CA ASN A 149 -4.58 -13.30 15.04
C ASN A 149 -3.55 -14.43 15.00
N ALA A 150 -2.87 -14.63 13.87
CA ALA A 150 -1.82 -15.65 13.75
C ALA A 150 -0.64 -15.35 14.68
N ARG A 151 -0.22 -14.08 14.79
CA ARG A 151 0.87 -13.69 15.71
C ARG A 151 0.51 -13.87 17.17
N GLN A 152 -0.70 -13.47 17.56
CA GLN A 152 -1.20 -13.63 18.93
C GLN A 152 -1.18 -15.11 19.33
N LYS A 153 -1.63 -16.01 18.46
CA LYS A 153 -1.60 -17.46 18.69
C LYS A 153 -0.19 -18.04 18.80
N ALA A 154 0.78 -17.47 18.07
CA ALA A 154 2.17 -17.95 18.06
C ALA A 154 2.98 -17.53 19.32
N ALA A 155 2.36 -16.84 20.29
CA ALA A 155 3.03 -16.23 21.45
C ALA A 155 4.24 -15.35 21.06
N ALA A 156 4.29 -14.88 19.82
CA ALA A 156 5.28 -13.93 19.36
C ALA A 156 4.99 -12.58 20.05
N PRO A 157 6.02 -11.81 20.44
CA PRO A 157 5.79 -10.50 21.02
C PRO A 157 4.91 -9.68 20.07
N PRO A 158 3.80 -9.09 20.54
CA PRO A 158 2.84 -8.41 19.68
C PRO A 158 3.47 -7.12 19.17
N ARG A 159 4.27 -7.21 18.10
CA ARG A 159 4.63 -6.02 17.34
C ARG A 159 3.42 -5.63 16.52
N LYS A 160 2.76 -4.59 17.01
CA LYS A 160 1.64 -3.91 16.37
C LYS A 160 2.08 -3.43 14.99
N ILE A 161 1.22 -3.60 13.98
CA ILE A 161 1.39 -2.91 12.70
C ILE A 161 1.24 -1.41 12.99
N ILE A 162 2.28 -0.64 12.71
CA ILE A 162 2.26 0.82 12.89
C ILE A 162 1.88 1.48 11.56
N CYS A 163 2.51 1.04 10.47
CA CYS A 163 2.36 1.65 9.16
C CYS A 163 2.05 0.60 8.09
N LEU A 164 1.01 0.84 7.31
CA LEU A 164 0.64 0.06 6.13
C LEU A 164 0.91 0.88 4.86
N VAL A 165 1.77 0.40 3.98
CA VAL A 165 1.94 0.96 2.64
C VAL A 165 0.95 0.28 1.71
N ALA A 166 -0.13 0.97 1.39
CA ALA A 166 -1.21 0.40 0.58
C ALA A 166 -1.04 0.76 -0.89
N ASP A 167 -1.33 -0.19 -1.79
CA ASP A 167 -1.45 0.12 -3.21
C ASP A 167 -2.63 1.07 -3.49
N ARG A 168 -2.58 1.75 -4.64
CA ARG A 168 -3.63 2.68 -5.08
C ARG A 168 -5.01 2.01 -5.19
N GLY A 169 -5.05 0.69 -5.39
CA GLY A 169 -6.29 -0.08 -5.34
C GLY A 169 -7.06 0.00 -4.00
N TYR A 170 -6.39 0.37 -2.90
CA TYR A 170 -7.01 0.54 -1.58
C TYR A 170 -7.26 2.01 -1.21
N SER A 171 -6.49 2.95 -1.75
CA SER A 171 -6.65 4.38 -1.44
C SER A 171 -7.90 5.01 -2.03
N MET A 172 -8.50 4.37 -3.03
CA MET A 172 -9.75 4.80 -3.65
C MET A 172 -11.00 4.30 -2.92
N LEU A 173 -10.84 3.37 -1.98
CA LEU A 173 -11.95 2.80 -1.22
C LEU A 173 -12.62 3.87 -0.34
N ARG A 174 -13.88 3.63 -0.01
CA ARG A 174 -14.62 4.43 0.97
C ARG A 174 -13.93 4.40 2.34
N ALA A 175 -13.94 5.53 3.05
CA ALA A 175 -13.23 5.66 4.32
C ALA A 175 -13.78 4.70 5.40
N GLU A 176 -15.10 4.48 5.41
CA GLU A 176 -15.83 3.65 6.35
C GLU A 176 -15.46 2.17 6.24
N THR A 177 -15.14 1.71 5.03
CA THR A 177 -14.81 0.31 4.77
C THR A 177 -13.32 0.02 4.90
N TRP A 178 -12.47 1.03 4.78
CA TRP A 178 -11.02 0.88 4.79
C TRP A 178 -10.33 1.72 5.87
N GLN A 179 -10.30 3.05 5.70
CA GLN A 179 -9.50 3.95 6.52
C GLN A 179 -9.85 3.90 8.01
N PHE A 180 -11.14 3.94 8.36
CA PHE A 180 -11.60 3.90 9.75
C PHE A 180 -11.24 2.56 10.40
N ARG A 181 -11.41 1.46 9.66
CA ARG A 181 -11.07 0.12 10.15
C ARG A 181 -9.56 -0.03 10.40
N LEU A 182 -8.70 0.64 9.63
CA LEU A 182 -7.27 0.72 9.95
C LEU A 182 -7.02 1.50 11.23
N TRP A 183 -7.71 2.63 11.42
CA TRP A 183 -7.56 3.46 12.63
C TRP A 183 -8.07 2.78 13.89
N ASP A 184 -9.14 1.99 13.82
CA ASP A 184 -9.62 1.17 14.95
C ASP A 184 -8.56 0.17 15.43
N ARG A 185 -7.68 -0.26 14.51
CA ARG A 185 -6.52 -1.11 14.80
C ARG A 185 -5.28 -0.29 15.19
N GLY A 186 -5.39 1.04 15.20
CA GLY A 186 -4.33 2.01 15.38
C GLY A 186 -3.20 1.86 14.37
N ILE A 187 -3.55 1.57 13.12
CA ILE A 187 -2.66 1.46 11.97
C ILE A 187 -2.76 2.75 11.16
N ASP A 188 -1.62 3.40 10.90
CA ASP A 188 -1.53 4.46 9.92
C ASP A 188 -1.25 3.89 8.52
N GLN A 189 -1.63 4.61 7.47
CA GLN A 189 -1.32 4.20 6.11
C GLN A 189 -0.59 5.28 5.30
N VAL A 190 0.19 4.81 4.32
CA VAL A 190 0.87 5.63 3.31
C VAL A 190 0.47 5.11 1.94
N PHE A 191 -0.01 6.00 1.07
CA PHE A 191 -0.58 5.64 -0.22
C PHE A 191 -0.45 6.74 -1.27
N ASP A 192 -0.61 6.37 -2.53
CA ASP A 192 -0.66 7.31 -3.66
C ASP A 192 -2.06 7.91 -3.80
N LEU A 193 -2.14 9.23 -3.85
CA LEU A 193 -3.39 9.96 -4.09
C LEU A 193 -3.69 10.00 -5.58
N ALA A 194 -4.93 9.68 -5.94
CA ALA A 194 -5.44 9.88 -7.28
C ALA A 194 -5.58 11.38 -7.60
N SER A 195 -5.60 11.72 -8.90
CA SER A 195 -5.76 13.12 -9.31
C SER A 195 -7.00 13.79 -8.73
N VAL A 196 -8.11 13.06 -8.63
CA VAL A 196 -9.38 13.52 -8.05
C VAL A 196 -9.32 13.80 -6.55
N GLN A 197 -8.32 13.26 -5.85
CA GLN A 197 -8.11 13.42 -4.40
C GLN A 197 -7.17 14.59 -4.06
N ARG A 198 -6.65 15.31 -5.07
CA ARG A 198 -5.58 16.30 -4.90
C ARG A 198 -6.04 17.75 -4.97
N HIS A 199 -7.34 17.98 -5.15
CA HIS A 199 -7.88 19.33 -5.34
C HIS A 199 -7.81 20.15 -4.05
N PRO A 200 -7.32 21.41 -4.12
CA PRO A 200 -7.34 22.31 -2.98
C PRO A 200 -8.78 22.66 -2.57
N HIS A 201 -9.04 22.71 -1.27
CA HIS A 201 -10.32 23.17 -0.74
C HIS A 201 -10.17 23.85 0.63
N PRO A 202 -11.17 24.61 1.11
CA PRO A 202 -11.11 25.23 2.43
C PRO A 202 -10.83 24.21 3.54
N GLY A 203 -10.00 24.61 4.50
CA GLY A 203 -9.66 23.79 5.65
C GLY A 203 -10.70 23.85 6.78
N PRO A 204 -10.50 23.07 7.85
CA PRO A 204 -11.51 22.88 8.91
C PRO A 204 -11.73 24.11 9.80
N ILE A 205 -10.81 25.08 9.78
CA ILE A 205 -10.93 26.34 10.54
C ILE A 205 -10.55 27.54 9.67
N PRO A 206 -11.04 28.76 9.99
CA PRO A 206 -10.66 29.96 9.25
C PRO A 206 -9.15 30.23 9.25
N GLY A 207 -8.61 30.51 8.07
CA GLY A 207 -7.18 30.72 7.83
C GLY A 207 -6.41 29.45 7.46
N THR A 208 -7.11 28.38 7.05
CA THR A 208 -6.51 27.09 6.65
C THR A 208 -7.03 26.60 5.31
N ILE A 209 -6.18 25.86 4.60
CA ILE A 209 -6.45 25.26 3.30
C ILE A 209 -6.02 23.79 3.33
N ILE A 210 -6.81 22.90 2.72
CA ILE A 210 -6.42 21.51 2.49
C ILE A 210 -5.85 21.37 1.09
N ILE A 211 -4.69 20.72 0.98
CA ILE A 211 -4.00 20.46 -0.29
C ILE A 211 -3.40 19.04 -0.21
N ASP A 212 -3.66 18.20 -1.21
CA ASP A 212 -3.15 16.81 -1.26
C ASP A 212 -3.36 16.04 0.08
N GLY A 213 -4.53 16.21 0.72
CA GLY A 213 -4.88 15.57 2.00
C GLY A 213 -4.24 16.17 3.27
N GLY A 214 -3.34 17.14 3.14
CA GLY A 214 -2.73 17.85 4.26
C GLY A 214 -3.42 19.18 4.56
N VAL A 215 -3.45 19.58 5.84
CA VAL A 215 -3.97 20.89 6.28
C VAL A 215 -2.82 21.88 6.41
N TYR A 216 -2.92 23.01 5.72
CA TYR A 216 -1.92 24.08 5.71
C TYR A 216 -2.52 25.40 6.19
N THR A 217 -1.67 26.30 6.67
CA THR A 217 -2.06 27.70 6.88
C THR A 217 -2.24 28.43 5.54
N GLU A 218 -3.20 29.35 5.45
CA GLU A 218 -3.34 30.24 4.28
C GLU A 218 -2.15 31.17 4.07
N ALA A 219 -1.25 31.29 5.07
CA ALA A 219 0.02 31.97 4.89
C ALA A 219 0.99 31.23 3.93
N LEU A 220 0.64 30.02 3.48
CA LEU A 220 1.35 29.29 2.44
C LEU A 220 1.38 30.11 1.13
N PRO A 221 2.57 30.43 0.59
CA PRO A 221 2.71 31.14 -0.68
C PRO A 221 2.00 30.44 -1.83
N GLU A 222 1.36 31.22 -2.73
CA GLU A 222 0.57 30.68 -3.84
C GLU A 222 1.39 29.79 -4.78
N ILE A 223 2.65 30.12 -5.02
CA ILE A 223 3.58 29.33 -5.84
C ILE A 223 3.81 27.91 -5.30
N LEU A 224 3.57 27.69 -4.00
CA LEU A 224 3.70 26.38 -3.35
C LEU A 224 2.35 25.65 -3.23
N ARG A 225 1.22 26.26 -3.63
CA ARG A 225 -0.10 25.62 -3.50
C ARG A 225 -0.36 24.62 -4.61
N ASP A 226 -0.05 24.98 -5.85
CA ASP A 226 -0.25 24.14 -7.03
C ASP A 226 1.08 23.56 -7.52
N LEU A 227 1.48 22.44 -6.91
CA LEU A 227 2.70 21.72 -7.27
C LEU A 227 2.33 20.38 -7.94
N PRO A 228 3.02 19.99 -9.02
CA PRO A 228 2.89 18.66 -9.57
C PRO A 228 3.42 17.61 -8.60
N ARG A 229 2.93 16.36 -8.72
CA ARG A 229 3.46 15.24 -7.92
C ARG A 229 4.94 15.01 -8.24
N ALA A 230 5.74 14.72 -7.21
CA ALA A 230 7.18 14.50 -7.37
C ALA A 230 7.51 13.19 -8.09
N ASN A 231 6.64 12.18 -8.07
CA ASN A 231 6.84 10.86 -8.69
C ASN A 231 6.18 10.71 -10.08
N GLN A 232 6.19 11.76 -10.90
CA GLN A 232 5.62 11.71 -12.25
C GLN A 232 6.28 10.61 -13.11
N ARG A 233 5.45 9.90 -13.89
CA ARG A 233 5.91 8.90 -14.86
C ARG A 233 6.79 9.60 -15.90
N GLY A 234 7.98 9.06 -16.15
CA GLY A 234 8.95 9.62 -17.09
C GLY A 234 9.84 10.75 -16.54
N ALA A 235 9.55 11.28 -15.34
CA ALA A 235 10.40 12.30 -14.73
C ALA A 235 11.75 11.72 -14.31
N SER A 236 12.83 12.41 -14.66
CA SER A 236 14.19 12.08 -14.23
C SER A 236 14.32 12.16 -12.72
N LYS A 237 15.27 11.41 -12.14
CA LYS A 237 15.51 11.44 -10.69
C LYS A 237 15.82 12.86 -10.16
N ALA A 238 16.51 13.68 -10.96
CA ALA A 238 16.83 15.06 -10.60
C ALA A 238 15.56 15.93 -10.51
N GLU A 239 14.63 15.79 -11.47
CA GLU A 239 13.34 16.49 -11.45
C GLU A 239 12.48 16.05 -10.27
N GLN A 240 12.42 14.74 -9.99
CA GLN A 240 11.69 14.22 -8.83
C GLN A 240 12.22 14.82 -7.52
N LEU A 241 13.54 14.93 -7.38
CA LEU A 241 14.17 15.52 -6.18
C LEU A 241 13.90 17.03 -6.08
N ARG A 242 13.95 17.76 -7.20
CA ARG A 242 13.64 19.20 -7.24
C ARG A 242 12.19 19.46 -6.81
N LEU A 243 11.24 18.69 -7.35
CA LEU A 243 9.83 18.80 -6.99
C LEU A 243 9.59 18.40 -5.53
N ALA A 244 10.21 17.30 -5.08
CA ALA A 244 10.12 16.88 -3.68
C ALA A 244 10.64 17.97 -2.72
N ALA A 245 11.71 18.70 -3.08
CA ALA A 245 12.23 19.80 -2.28
C ALA A 245 11.24 20.98 -2.17
N GLN A 246 10.53 21.33 -3.25
CA GLN A 246 9.47 22.35 -3.20
C GLN A 246 8.29 21.90 -2.34
N ILE A 247 7.94 20.62 -2.39
CA ILE A 247 6.87 20.05 -1.57
C ILE A 247 7.31 19.95 -0.09
N ASP A 248 8.58 19.67 0.19
CA ASP A 248 9.15 19.73 1.53
C ASP A 248 9.20 21.18 2.07
N GLU A 249 9.32 22.19 1.20
CA GLU A 249 9.17 23.59 1.58
C GLU A 249 7.71 23.91 1.96
N ARG A 250 6.75 23.45 1.15
CA ARG A 250 5.31 23.53 1.45
C ARG A 250 4.96 22.89 2.79
N GLU A 251 5.57 21.75 3.11
CA GLU A 251 5.37 21.01 4.37
C GLU A 251 5.65 21.84 5.64
N ARG A 252 6.47 22.89 5.55
CA ARG A 252 6.73 23.80 6.69
C ARG A 252 5.47 24.57 7.13
N PHE A 253 4.54 24.77 6.21
CA PHE A 253 3.26 25.46 6.46
C PHE A 253 2.15 24.50 6.91
N ALA A 254 2.44 23.21 6.98
CA ALA A 254 1.47 22.21 7.38
C ALA A 254 1.18 22.25 8.88
N PHE A 255 -0.06 21.97 9.24
CA PHE A 255 -0.40 21.55 10.59
C PHE A 255 0.19 20.16 10.85
N ARG A 256 0.51 19.89 12.11
CA ARG A 256 1.04 18.58 12.52
C ARG A 256 0.14 17.89 13.53
N PRO A 257 0.06 16.55 13.50
CA PRO A 257 -0.57 15.80 14.57
C PRO A 257 -0.03 16.19 15.95
N HIS A 258 -0.93 16.42 16.89
CA HIS A 258 -0.65 16.75 18.28
C HIS A 258 -1.13 15.62 19.20
N GLY A 259 -0.45 14.48 19.11
CA GLY A 259 -0.80 13.26 19.83
C GLY A 259 -1.44 12.19 18.94
N ALA A 260 -1.74 11.06 19.56
CA ALA A 260 -2.46 9.96 18.92
C ALA A 260 -3.91 10.36 18.63
N ARG A 261 -4.57 9.58 17.74
CA ARG A 261 -6.03 9.66 17.60
C ARG A 261 -6.68 9.20 18.90
N ASP A 262 -7.80 9.82 19.24
CA ASP A 262 -8.66 9.40 20.31
C ASP A 262 -9.25 8.01 19.98
N PRO A 263 -9.16 7.02 20.88
CA PRO A 263 -9.59 5.65 20.60
C PRO A 263 -11.11 5.48 20.57
N GLU A 264 -11.88 6.38 21.19
CA GLU A 264 -13.35 6.29 21.25
C GLU A 264 -13.99 7.04 20.07
N THR A 265 -13.45 8.21 19.74
CA THR A 265 -14.03 9.11 18.74
C THR A 265 -13.27 9.12 17.41
N GLY A 266 -12.05 8.58 17.35
CA GLY A 266 -11.18 8.66 16.18
C GLY A 266 -10.64 10.06 15.87
N ALA A 267 -11.05 11.08 16.62
CA ALA A 267 -10.65 12.45 16.43
C ALA A 267 -9.16 12.64 16.75
N GLN A 268 -8.50 13.60 16.11
CA GLN A 268 -7.10 13.92 16.40
C GLN A 268 -6.90 15.40 16.55
N ARG A 269 -6.12 15.80 17.55
CA ARG A 269 -5.71 17.19 17.69
C ARG A 269 -4.57 17.48 16.73
N TRP A 270 -4.61 18.65 16.11
CA TRP A 270 -3.58 19.18 15.23
C TRP A 270 -3.10 20.54 15.74
N LYS A 271 -1.81 20.81 15.57
CA LYS A 271 -1.18 22.07 15.94
C LYS A 271 -0.58 22.78 14.73
N GLY A 272 -0.80 24.09 14.68
CA GLY A 272 -0.29 24.94 13.61
C GLY A 272 1.24 25.00 13.57
N PRO A 273 1.81 25.38 12.42
CA PRO A 273 3.26 25.34 12.17
C PRO A 273 4.07 26.25 13.10
N ALA A 274 3.51 27.36 13.59
CA ALA A 274 4.23 28.22 14.55
C ALA A 274 4.30 27.60 15.95
N LEU A 275 3.29 26.81 16.35
CA LEU A 275 3.32 26.03 17.59
C LEU A 275 4.22 24.79 17.48
N SER A 276 4.34 24.24 16.26
CA SER A 276 5.24 23.12 15.96
C SER A 276 6.70 23.53 15.85
N GLY A 277 6.98 24.83 15.71
CA GLY A 277 8.34 25.37 15.53
C GLY A 277 8.84 25.28 14.08
N ASP A 278 7.94 25.11 13.11
CA ASP A 278 8.28 25.01 11.68
C ASP A 278 8.28 26.37 10.98
N LEU A 279 7.63 27.37 11.58
CA LEU A 279 7.55 28.74 11.07
C LEU A 279 7.71 29.77 12.19
N ARG A 280 8.32 30.91 11.87
CA ARG A 280 8.34 32.10 12.72
C ARG A 280 7.19 33.03 12.31
N CYS A 281 6.16 33.10 13.14
CA CYS A 281 4.96 33.88 12.86
C CYS A 281 4.95 35.19 13.65
N PRO A 282 4.70 36.36 13.02
CA PRO A 282 4.62 37.64 13.73
C PRO A 282 3.54 37.67 14.81
N ASN A 283 2.47 36.89 14.62
CA ASN A 283 1.36 36.76 15.58
C ASN A 283 1.65 35.80 16.75
N ASN A 284 2.89 35.30 16.88
CA ASN A 284 3.28 34.42 17.98
C ASN A 284 4.71 34.73 18.44
N THR A 285 4.78 35.46 19.55
CA THR A 285 6.03 35.92 20.16
C THR A 285 6.98 34.79 20.51
N LYS A 286 6.48 33.61 20.92
CA LYS A 286 7.30 32.44 21.21
C LYS A 286 7.96 31.89 19.94
N SER A 287 7.22 31.82 18.84
CA SER A 287 7.77 31.37 17.55
C SER A 287 8.83 32.33 17.01
N LEU A 288 8.67 33.65 17.19
CA LEU A 288 9.64 34.65 16.75
C LEU A 288 11.00 34.53 17.44
N ARG A 289 11.02 34.08 18.70
CA ARG A 289 12.23 33.80 19.48
C ARG A 289 12.95 32.51 19.05
N GLY A 290 12.39 31.76 18.11
CA GLY A 290 13.02 30.57 17.55
C GLY A 290 14.24 30.87 16.68
N PRO A 291 15.04 29.84 16.36
CA PRO A 291 16.22 29.96 15.50
C PRO A 291 15.97 30.67 14.15
N HIS A 292 16.95 31.45 13.69
CA HIS A 292 16.86 32.21 12.43
C HIS A 292 16.79 31.36 11.15
N ASN A 293 17.15 30.08 11.21
CA ASN A 293 17.03 29.14 10.09
C ASN A 293 15.58 28.66 9.84
N ILE A 294 14.66 28.95 10.77
CA ILE A 294 13.22 28.73 10.60
C ILE A 294 12.66 29.94 9.82
N PRO A 295 11.96 29.72 8.69
CA PRO A 295 11.54 30.82 7.84
C PRO A 295 10.45 31.66 8.52
N PRO A 296 10.52 33.00 8.40
CA PRO A 296 9.46 33.89 8.83
C PRO A 296 8.29 33.88 7.85
N THR A 297 7.10 34.15 8.36
CA THR A 297 5.88 34.31 7.55
C THR A 297 5.44 35.77 7.49
N ALA A 298 4.82 36.18 6.39
CA ALA A 298 4.16 37.49 6.24
C ALA A 298 2.69 37.47 6.73
N CYS A 299 2.40 36.75 7.82
CA CYS A 299 1.03 36.57 8.32
C CYS A 299 0.39 37.90 8.75
N LYS A 300 -0.86 38.11 8.34
CA LYS A 300 -1.74 39.17 8.88
C LYS A 300 -2.29 38.76 10.27
N PRO A 301 -2.72 39.70 11.11
CA PRO A 301 -3.42 39.40 12.36
C PRO A 301 -4.59 38.42 12.13
N GLY A 302 -4.75 37.44 13.03
CA GLY A 302 -5.81 36.42 12.93
C GLY A 302 -5.44 35.14 12.15
N CYS A 303 -4.22 35.03 11.61
CA CYS A 303 -3.76 33.85 10.89
C CYS A 303 -3.86 32.55 11.71
N ALA A 304 -3.94 31.39 11.03
CA ALA A 304 -4.08 30.11 11.71
C ALA A 304 -2.76 29.48 12.20
N CYS A 305 -1.60 30.08 11.93
CA CYS A 305 -0.28 29.49 12.23
C CYS A 305 -0.09 29.08 13.70
N SER A 306 -0.79 29.73 14.63
CA SER A 306 -0.71 29.48 16.07
C SER A 306 -1.97 28.86 16.67
N LYS A 307 -2.88 28.36 15.82
CA LYS A 307 -4.10 27.69 16.27
C LYS A 307 -3.84 26.20 16.48
N THR A 308 -4.63 25.60 17.35
CA THR A 308 -4.84 24.16 17.37
C THR A 308 -6.29 23.88 17.03
N PHE A 309 -6.57 22.77 16.38
CA PHE A 309 -7.93 22.32 16.14
C PHE A 309 -8.01 20.81 16.34
N THR A 310 -9.22 20.31 16.52
CA THR A 310 -9.49 18.87 16.53
C THR A 310 -10.13 18.52 15.21
N TRP A 311 -9.52 17.59 14.49
CA TRP A 311 -10.02 17.09 13.21
C TRP A 311 -10.81 15.81 13.46
N GLY A 312 -12.06 15.76 13.03
CA GLY A 312 -12.90 14.57 13.15
C GLY A 312 -12.33 13.39 12.36
N PRO A 313 -12.82 12.17 12.62
CA PRO A 313 -12.42 10.99 11.84
C PRO A 313 -12.91 11.10 10.39
N GLU A 314 -14.13 11.61 10.16
CA GLU A 314 -14.76 11.62 8.83
C GLU A 314 -14.18 12.68 7.88
N ASP A 315 -13.71 13.79 8.43
CA ASP A 315 -13.25 14.94 7.66
C ASP A 315 -11.99 14.61 6.84
N GLY A 316 -12.12 14.57 5.51
CA GLY A 316 -10.98 14.32 4.60
C GLY A 316 -10.31 12.96 4.81
N ALA A 317 -11.03 11.99 5.38
CA ALA A 317 -10.47 10.72 5.80
C ALA A 317 -9.76 9.96 4.68
N ARG A 318 -10.34 9.98 3.48
CA ARG A 318 -9.84 9.26 2.31
C ARG A 318 -8.51 9.81 1.80
N GLU A 319 -8.24 11.08 2.03
CA GLU A 319 -7.01 11.77 1.59
C GLU A 319 -5.98 11.88 2.72
N ARG A 320 -6.40 11.70 3.97
CA ARG A 320 -5.59 11.93 5.17
C ARG A 320 -4.53 10.86 5.37
N GLN A 321 -3.27 11.25 5.25
CA GLN A 321 -2.11 10.41 5.56
C GLN A 321 -0.96 11.19 6.19
N TRP A 322 -0.08 10.47 6.87
CA TRP A 322 1.19 11.01 7.32
C TRP A 322 2.32 10.00 7.04
N PRO A 323 3.46 10.44 6.48
CA PRO A 323 3.80 11.79 6.01
C PRO A 323 2.93 12.26 4.83
N HIS A 324 2.82 13.58 4.64
CA HIS A 324 2.00 14.15 3.56
C HIS A 324 2.48 13.73 2.18
N PHE A 325 1.52 13.63 1.27
CA PHE A 325 1.71 13.16 -0.10
C PHE A 325 2.85 13.89 -0.84
N SER A 326 3.64 13.13 -1.59
CA SER A 326 4.75 13.62 -2.43
C SER A 326 5.93 14.30 -1.74
N THR A 327 5.93 14.44 -0.41
CA THR A 327 7.12 14.87 0.36
C THR A 327 8.27 13.87 0.20
N THR A 328 9.51 14.27 0.49
CA THR A 328 10.66 13.34 0.48
C THR A 328 10.44 12.17 1.45
N LYS A 329 9.84 12.43 2.62
CA LYS A 329 9.51 11.37 3.60
C LYS A 329 8.47 10.40 3.04
N TRP A 330 7.44 10.91 2.37
CA TRP A 330 6.45 10.09 1.69
C TRP A 330 7.08 9.26 0.58
N LEU A 331 7.92 9.86 -0.28
CA LEU A 331 8.62 9.13 -1.35
C LEU A 331 9.47 7.98 -0.80
N LEU A 332 10.21 8.21 0.29
CA LEU A 332 11.01 7.17 0.94
C LEU A 332 10.14 6.05 1.52
N SER A 333 8.99 6.40 2.12
CA SER A 333 8.08 5.40 2.68
C SER A 333 7.35 4.62 1.58
N TYR A 334 6.72 5.31 0.64
CA TYR A 334 5.90 4.73 -0.42
C TYR A 334 6.70 3.90 -1.43
N ARG A 335 7.97 4.25 -1.70
CA ARG A 335 8.85 3.41 -2.53
C ARG A 335 9.04 2.00 -1.98
N ARG A 336 8.85 1.79 -0.68
CA ARG A 336 8.91 0.44 -0.07
C ARG A 336 7.77 -0.48 -0.53
N ARG A 337 6.70 0.06 -1.15
CA ARG A 337 5.65 -0.73 -1.81
C ARG A 337 6.21 -1.71 -2.85
N SER A 338 7.38 -1.41 -3.45
CA SER A 338 8.05 -2.35 -4.37
C SER A 338 8.29 -3.74 -3.74
N ALA A 339 8.30 -3.86 -2.42
CA ALA A 339 8.38 -5.14 -1.73
C ALA A 339 7.21 -6.07 -2.05
N VAL A 340 5.96 -5.57 -2.01
CA VAL A 340 4.79 -6.39 -2.33
C VAL A 340 4.69 -6.67 -3.83
N GLU A 341 5.12 -5.73 -4.68
CA GLU A 341 5.26 -5.97 -6.13
C GLU A 341 6.29 -7.07 -6.44
N SER A 342 7.43 -7.04 -5.75
CA SER A 342 8.45 -8.08 -5.85
C SER A 342 7.87 -9.43 -5.45
N VAL A 343 7.16 -9.51 -4.32
CA VAL A 343 6.49 -10.75 -3.89
C VAL A 343 5.44 -11.22 -4.91
N ASN A 344 4.67 -10.32 -5.49
CA ASN A 344 3.73 -10.65 -6.55
C ASN A 344 4.44 -11.24 -7.79
N ALA A 345 5.61 -10.70 -8.17
CA ALA A 345 6.43 -11.26 -9.25
C ALA A 345 7.01 -12.63 -8.87
N GLU A 346 7.43 -12.81 -7.62
CA GLU A 346 7.93 -14.10 -7.11
C GLU A 346 6.87 -15.20 -7.22
N ILE A 347 5.65 -14.88 -6.81
CA ILE A 347 4.52 -15.79 -6.83
C ILE A 347 4.10 -16.11 -8.27
N LYS A 348 4.02 -15.11 -9.16
CA LYS A 348 3.44 -15.30 -10.49
C LYS A 348 4.42 -15.76 -11.57
N THR A 349 5.69 -15.40 -11.44
CA THR A 349 6.65 -15.50 -12.55
C THR A 349 7.90 -16.29 -12.18
N HIS A 350 8.48 -16.07 -11.00
CA HIS A 350 9.82 -16.59 -10.71
C HIS A 350 9.80 -17.95 -10.02
N ARG A 351 9.24 -18.02 -8.80
CA ARG A 351 9.34 -19.21 -7.93
C ARG A 351 8.01 -19.95 -7.81
N GLY A 352 6.90 -19.22 -7.68
CA GLY A 352 5.59 -19.83 -7.48
C GLY A 352 4.93 -20.33 -8.76
N ASP A 353 5.20 -19.67 -9.88
CA ASP A 353 4.50 -19.86 -11.17
C ASP A 353 2.97 -19.95 -11.06
N ILE A 354 2.40 -19.19 -10.12
CA ILE A 354 0.96 -19.20 -9.84
C ILE A 354 0.23 -18.47 -10.95
N LYS A 355 -0.14 -19.24 -11.97
CA LYS A 355 -0.89 -18.82 -13.15
C LYS A 355 -2.22 -19.55 -13.21
N ARG A 356 -3.02 -19.23 -14.24
CA ARG A 356 -4.23 -19.99 -14.55
C ARG A 356 -3.86 -21.47 -14.72
N GLY A 357 -4.56 -22.36 -14.03
CA GLY A 357 -4.24 -23.79 -14.04
C GLY A 357 -3.26 -24.25 -12.95
N TYR A 358 -2.76 -23.34 -12.10
CA TYR A 358 -1.89 -23.74 -10.98
C TYR A 358 -2.58 -24.74 -10.04
N THR A 359 -3.86 -24.50 -9.72
CA THR A 359 -4.72 -25.46 -9.03
C THR A 359 -5.84 -25.94 -9.95
N HIS A 360 -6.10 -27.26 -9.95
CA HIS A 360 -7.17 -27.90 -10.72
C HIS A 360 -8.32 -28.35 -9.81
N VAL A 361 -8.75 -27.48 -8.88
CA VAL A 361 -9.83 -27.75 -7.92
C VAL A 361 -10.88 -26.64 -7.95
N PHE A 362 -12.13 -26.99 -7.63
CA PHE A 362 -13.21 -26.01 -7.45
C PHE A 362 -13.40 -25.64 -5.99
N GLY A 363 -13.90 -24.43 -5.78
CA GLY A 363 -14.28 -23.91 -4.48
C GLY A 363 -13.16 -23.16 -3.78
N LEU A 364 -13.54 -22.14 -3.03
CA LEU A 364 -12.64 -21.20 -2.36
C LEU A 364 -11.76 -21.90 -1.32
N SER A 365 -12.34 -22.79 -0.51
CA SER A 365 -11.61 -23.46 0.58
C SER A 365 -10.46 -24.33 0.07
N LYS A 366 -10.68 -25.09 -1.02
CA LYS A 366 -9.65 -25.96 -1.61
C LYS A 366 -8.53 -25.13 -2.22
N ASN A 367 -8.89 -24.09 -2.97
CA ASN A 367 -7.92 -23.14 -3.51
C ASN A 367 -7.11 -22.46 -2.40
N THR A 368 -7.76 -22.03 -1.32
CA THR A 368 -7.09 -21.42 -0.16
C THR A 368 -6.05 -22.35 0.49
N ILE A 369 -6.35 -23.64 0.63
CA ILE A 369 -5.40 -24.61 1.20
C ILE A 369 -4.21 -24.83 0.28
N LEU A 370 -4.44 -25.07 -1.01
CA LEU A 370 -3.35 -25.31 -1.98
C LEU A 370 -2.44 -24.09 -2.12
N MET A 371 -3.03 -22.90 -2.16
CA MET A 371 -2.30 -21.64 -2.21
C MET A 371 -1.49 -21.38 -0.93
N ALA A 372 -1.96 -21.84 0.23
CA ALA A 372 -1.19 -21.76 1.46
C ALA A 372 0.16 -22.51 1.35
N PHE A 373 0.16 -23.70 0.75
CA PHE A 373 1.39 -24.45 0.50
C PHE A 373 2.28 -23.75 -0.52
N GLY A 374 1.72 -23.25 -1.63
CA GLY A 374 2.47 -22.51 -2.65
C GLY A 374 3.17 -21.26 -2.09
N PHE A 375 2.47 -20.49 -1.24
CA PHE A 375 3.06 -19.32 -0.59
C PHE A 375 4.12 -19.69 0.46
N ALA A 376 3.90 -20.73 1.26
CA ALA A 376 4.89 -21.21 2.22
C ALA A 376 6.17 -21.67 1.50
N ALA A 377 6.03 -22.43 0.40
CA ALA A 377 7.16 -22.83 -0.44
C ALA A 377 7.88 -21.62 -1.05
N THR A 378 7.12 -20.63 -1.53
CA THR A 378 7.69 -19.39 -2.07
C THR A 378 8.55 -18.66 -1.02
N ASN A 379 8.06 -18.55 0.23
CA ASN A 379 8.83 -17.97 1.34
C ASN A 379 10.13 -18.75 1.60
N ILE A 380 10.08 -20.08 1.63
CA ILE A 380 11.27 -20.93 1.84
C ILE A 380 12.28 -20.69 0.72
N HIS A 381 11.86 -20.66 -0.55
CA HIS A 381 12.78 -20.39 -1.66
C HIS A 381 13.38 -18.98 -1.60
N ILE A 382 12.59 -17.96 -1.24
CA ILE A 382 13.10 -16.58 -1.06
C ILE A 382 14.18 -16.56 0.03
N LEU A 383 13.94 -17.24 1.16
CA LEU A 383 14.90 -17.33 2.27
C LEU A 383 16.17 -18.08 1.87
N ARG A 384 16.03 -19.23 1.20
CA ARG A 384 17.18 -20.00 0.72
C ARG A 384 18.07 -19.17 -0.17
N ASP A 385 17.49 -18.52 -1.18
CA ASP A 385 18.27 -17.66 -2.09
C ASP A 385 18.85 -16.44 -1.39
N TRP A 386 18.13 -15.87 -0.42
CA TRP A 386 18.61 -14.74 0.37
C TRP A 386 19.87 -15.07 1.18
N HIS A 387 19.88 -16.21 1.87
CA HIS A 387 20.99 -16.69 2.68
C HIS A 387 22.14 -17.21 1.80
N PHE A 388 21.81 -17.94 0.73
CA PHE A 388 22.81 -18.44 -0.23
C PHE A 388 23.65 -17.30 -0.82
N ASN A 389 22.99 -16.24 -1.30
CA ASN A 389 23.68 -15.06 -1.85
C ASN A 389 24.55 -14.31 -0.82
N ARG A 390 24.35 -14.58 0.47
CA ARG A 390 25.12 -13.99 1.58
C ARG A 390 26.19 -14.90 2.13
N HIS A 391 26.31 -16.13 1.62
CA HIS A 391 27.17 -17.18 2.17
C HIS A 391 26.83 -17.47 3.64
N GLU A 392 25.53 -17.49 3.95
CA GLU A 392 24.96 -17.84 5.25
C GLU A 392 24.13 -19.13 5.08
N GLN A 393 24.09 -19.97 6.11
CA GLN A 393 23.23 -21.15 6.11
C GLN A 393 21.77 -20.73 6.17
N ASP A 394 20.90 -21.50 5.51
CA ASP A 394 19.44 -21.31 5.61
C ASP A 394 18.95 -21.70 7.03
N PRO A 395 18.14 -20.86 7.68
CA PRO A 395 17.52 -21.19 8.95
C PRO A 395 16.75 -22.53 8.93
N TRP A 396 16.12 -22.87 7.80
CA TRP A 396 15.37 -24.14 7.69
C TRP A 396 16.25 -25.35 7.53
N SER A 397 17.34 -25.26 6.75
CA SER A 397 18.31 -26.35 6.62
C SER A 397 18.96 -26.65 7.98
N THR A 398 19.28 -25.60 8.74
CA THR A 398 19.82 -25.73 10.10
C THR A 398 18.83 -26.39 11.05
N GLN A 399 17.54 -26.02 10.99
CA GLN A 399 16.51 -26.61 11.84
C GLN A 399 16.19 -28.07 11.45
N ALA A 400 16.32 -28.42 10.17
CA ALA A 400 16.08 -29.77 9.66
C ALA A 400 17.31 -30.69 9.75
N ASP A 401 18.43 -30.20 10.30
CA ASP A 401 19.71 -30.92 10.40
C ASP A 401 20.22 -31.40 9.02
N GLU A 402 20.00 -30.58 7.99
CA GLU A 402 20.55 -30.81 6.65
C GLU A 402 22.07 -30.54 6.63
N GLU A 403 22.80 -31.22 5.74
CA GLU A 403 24.22 -30.94 5.54
C GLU A 403 24.45 -29.45 5.21
N PRO A 404 25.41 -28.78 5.88
CA PRO A 404 25.73 -27.40 5.60
C PRO A 404 26.09 -27.19 4.13
N TRP A 405 25.58 -26.12 3.53
CA TRP A 405 25.91 -25.81 2.14
C TRP A 405 27.41 -25.53 1.97
N ASP A 406 28.01 -26.17 0.97
CA ASP A 406 29.30 -25.75 0.44
C ASP A 406 29.08 -24.57 -0.52
N PHE A 407 29.40 -23.36 -0.06
CA PHE A 407 29.29 -22.15 -0.87
C PHE A 407 30.40 -22.02 -1.92
N GLY A 408 31.35 -22.97 -1.96
CA GLY A 408 32.54 -22.89 -2.79
C GLY A 408 33.48 -21.75 -2.39
N ILE A 409 34.45 -21.46 -3.27
CA ILE A 409 35.37 -20.34 -3.07
C ILE A 409 34.59 -19.04 -3.27
N LYS A 410 34.48 -18.24 -2.20
CA LYS A 410 33.89 -16.90 -2.25
C LYS A 410 34.56 -16.13 -3.40
N PRO A 411 33.82 -15.73 -4.45
CA PRO A 411 34.43 -15.03 -5.57
C PRO A 411 35.13 -13.77 -5.05
N PRO A 412 36.33 -13.43 -5.58
CA PRO A 412 37.01 -12.21 -5.18
C PRO A 412 36.04 -11.05 -5.38
N GLN A 413 35.89 -10.20 -4.35
CA GLN A 413 35.02 -9.03 -4.45
C GLN A 413 35.49 -8.18 -5.63
N THR A 414 34.84 -8.34 -6.78
CA THR A 414 35.10 -7.52 -7.94
C THR A 414 34.74 -6.09 -7.54
N ARG A 415 35.67 -5.16 -7.72
CA ARG A 415 35.47 -3.72 -7.49
C ARG A 415 34.31 -3.11 -8.28
N ALA A 416 33.65 -3.88 -9.14
CA ALA A 416 32.54 -3.46 -9.97
C ALA A 416 31.27 -3.32 -9.11
N LEU A 417 30.77 -2.08 -9.06
CA LEU A 417 29.54 -1.62 -8.41
C LEU A 417 29.63 -1.25 -6.92
N ARG A 418 30.71 -0.54 -6.55
CA ARG A 418 30.58 0.58 -5.59
C ARG A 418 29.70 1.66 -6.23
N ARG A 419 28.37 1.46 -6.33
CA ARG A 419 27.44 2.59 -6.50
C ARG A 419 27.72 3.52 -5.32
N LYS A 420 28.21 4.73 -5.58
CA LYS A 420 28.45 5.77 -4.56
C LYS A 420 27.23 5.79 -3.64
N ARG A 421 27.43 5.53 -2.34
CA ARG A 421 26.33 5.59 -1.38
C ARG A 421 25.97 7.07 -1.23
N ILE A 422 24.71 7.38 -0.94
CA ILE A 422 24.25 8.77 -0.76
C ILE A 422 25.09 9.53 0.30
N ARG A 423 25.65 8.83 1.28
CA ARG A 423 26.57 9.42 2.28
C ARG A 423 27.88 9.93 1.68
N ASP A 424 28.32 9.37 0.55
CA ASP A 424 29.55 9.77 -0.16
C ASP A 424 29.36 11.02 -1.03
N LEU A 425 28.10 11.45 -1.25
CA LEU A 425 27.74 12.63 -2.05
C LEU A 425 27.43 13.87 -1.19
N ILE A 426 27.42 13.74 0.15
CA ILE A 426 27.08 14.82 1.09
C ILE A 426 28.36 15.45 1.70
N ARG A 427 29.56 15.05 1.24
CA ARG A 427 30.86 15.57 1.73
C ARG A 427 31.71 16.30 0.68
N THR A 428 31.09 16.84 -0.36
CA THR A 428 31.75 17.78 -1.30
C THR A 428 30.87 18.98 -1.53
#